data_AF-G3Q2D3-F1
#
_entry.id   AF-G3Q2D3-F1
#
_cell.length_a   1.000
_cell.length_b   1.000
_cell.length_c   1.000
_cell.angle_alpha   90.00
_cell.angle_beta   90.00
_cell.angle_gamma   90.00
#
_symmetry.space_group_name_H-M   'P 1'
#
loop_
_entity.id
_entity.type
_entity.pdbx_description
1 polymer ?
#
loop_
_entity_poly.entity_id
_entity_poly.type
_entity_poly.pdbx_seq_one_letter_code
_entity_poly.pdbx_strand_id
1 'polypeptide(L)'
;IEAFIGRLLRHEEKRILELGGHVGFDSLPDQLVSKSVARGFCFNILCVGETGIGKSTLMNTLFNTTFENEEASHYQSEVQLRPQTYDLQESNVNLKLTIVHTVGFGDQINKGESHKPILEYIDAQFESYLEEELRIKRSLFNCHDTRIHICLYFIAPTGHSLKSLDLVTMKKLDSKVNIIPVIAKADTVSKSELDKLKIKIMSELVSNGVQIYQFPTEDEAVAEINTSMNTHLPFAVVGSLDEVKVGNKMVKARLYPWGSVQVENESHCDFVKLREMLLRVNMEDLREQTHARHYELYRRCKLEEMGFKDTDPDSQSFSLQDTYEAKRKEFLVDLQHKEEEMRQMFVSKVKETEAELKEKEKELHERFEQLKRMHQEEKKNLEEKRRELEEEMNAFNRRRVAAETLMGQALQGCSQTPFKKDKDKKK
;
A
#
# COMPACT_ATOMS: atom_id res chain seq x y z
N ILE A 1 -10.99 42.19 44.10
CA ILE A 1 -10.82 42.08 42.62
C ILE A 1 -9.41 42.53 42.18
N GLU A 2 -8.75 43.48 42.86
CA GLU A 2 -7.35 43.85 42.54
C GLU A 2 -6.27 42.83 42.98
N ALA A 3 -6.54 41.97 43.95
CA ALA A 3 -5.58 40.93 44.36
C ALA A 3 -5.52 39.70 43.42
N PHE A 4 -6.48 39.58 42.49
CA PHE A 4 -6.55 38.46 41.53
C PHE A 4 -5.93 38.80 40.17
N ILE A 5 -5.80 40.09 39.84
CA ILE A 5 -5.18 40.57 38.60
C ILE A 5 -3.64 40.62 38.73
N GLY A 6 -3.10 40.81 39.94
CA GLY A 6 -1.65 40.86 40.19
C GLY A 6 -0.89 39.52 40.08
N ARG A 7 -1.56 38.39 39.83
CA ARG A 7 -0.91 37.07 39.67
C ARG A 7 -0.72 36.62 38.22
N LEU A 8 -1.29 37.33 37.25
CA LEU A 8 -1.22 36.97 35.81
C LEU A 8 -0.11 37.70 35.04
N LEU A 9 0.67 38.57 35.69
CA LEU A 9 1.82 39.28 35.10
C LEU A 9 3.14 38.90 35.78
N ARG A 10 3.33 37.61 36.09
CA ARG A 10 4.65 37.09 36.50
C ARG A 10 5.28 36.32 35.36
N HIS A 11 6.29 36.96 34.75
CA HIS A 11 7.35 36.35 33.96
C HIS A 11 6.87 35.47 32.78
N GLU A 12 6.46 36.12 31.68
CA GLU A 12 6.96 35.63 30.39
C GLU A 12 8.45 36.00 30.34
N GLU A 13 9.29 35.17 30.98
CA GLU A 13 10.70 35.11 30.61
C GLU A 13 10.73 34.67 29.14
N LYS A 14 10.84 35.67 28.25
CA LYS A 14 11.31 35.43 26.90
C LYS A 14 12.57 34.60 27.03
N ARG A 15 12.52 33.33 26.63
CA ARG A 15 13.70 32.46 26.65
C ARG A 15 14.79 33.17 25.88
N ILE A 16 15.76 33.71 26.59
CA ILE A 16 17.02 34.15 25.99
C ILE A 16 17.74 32.86 25.68
N LEU A 17 17.58 32.39 24.45
CA LEU A 17 18.44 31.34 23.92
C LEU A 17 19.85 31.93 23.90
N GLU A 18 20.72 31.48 24.81
CA GLU A 18 22.14 31.79 24.70
C GLU A 18 22.62 31.26 23.36
N LEU A 19 23.09 32.17 22.50
CA LEU A 19 23.62 31.82 21.19
C LEU A 19 24.89 31.00 21.42
N GLY A 20 24.75 29.68 21.31
CA GLY A 20 25.85 28.74 21.39
C GLY A 20 26.78 28.90 20.19
N GLY A 21 27.76 29.79 20.30
CA GLY A 21 28.87 29.91 19.37
C GLY A 21 28.76 31.04 18.35
N HIS A 22 29.80 31.13 17.52
CA HIS A 22 29.94 32.16 16.47
C HIS A 22 28.89 31.96 15.37
N VAL A 23 28.04 32.97 15.18
CA VAL A 23 27.03 33.01 14.11
C VAL A 23 27.57 33.88 12.98
N GLY A 24 27.94 33.26 11.87
CA GLY A 24 28.49 33.93 10.68
C GLY A 24 28.25 33.10 9.42
N PHE A 25 28.49 33.66 8.24
CA PHE A 25 28.38 32.91 6.98
C PHE A 25 29.31 31.69 6.96
N ASP A 26 30.42 31.77 7.68
CA ASP A 26 31.41 30.70 7.83
C ASP A 26 30.86 29.46 8.54
N SER A 27 29.78 29.58 9.34
CA SER A 27 29.14 28.44 10.02
C SER A 27 27.93 27.86 9.27
N LEU A 28 27.56 28.41 8.11
CA LEU A 28 26.51 27.83 7.26
C LEU A 28 26.82 26.40 6.80
N PRO A 29 28.07 26.06 6.38
CA PRO A 29 28.42 24.69 6.04
C PRO A 29 28.23 23.75 7.23
N ASP A 30 28.74 24.12 8.41
CA ASP A 30 28.60 23.32 9.64
C ASP A 30 27.14 23.14 10.06
N GLN A 31 26.31 24.18 9.89
CA GLN A 31 24.87 24.10 10.15
C GLN A 31 24.16 23.18 9.16
N LEU A 32 24.52 23.22 7.87
CA LEU A 32 23.96 22.33 6.85
C LEU A 32 24.36 20.87 7.12
N VAL A 33 25.61 20.63 7.48
CA VAL A 33 26.11 19.31 7.86
C VAL A 33 25.39 18.82 9.11
N SER A 34 25.35 19.61 10.20
CA SER A 34 24.69 19.25 11.46
C SER A 34 23.19 18.96 11.26
N LYS A 35 22.50 19.76 10.46
CA LYS A 35 21.10 19.55 10.11
C LYS A 35 20.89 18.28 9.27
N SER A 36 21.81 17.97 8.37
CA SER A 36 21.74 16.76 7.53
C SER A 36 22.02 15.51 8.37
N VAL A 37 23.01 15.56 9.26
CA VAL A 37 23.33 14.50 10.22
C VAL A 37 22.15 14.24 11.16
N ALA A 38 21.50 15.28 11.69
CA ALA A 38 20.35 15.15 12.58
C ALA A 38 19.11 14.57 11.88
N ARG A 39 18.97 14.78 10.56
CA ARG A 39 17.87 14.22 9.76
C ARG A 39 18.15 12.78 9.32
N GLY A 40 19.41 12.42 9.17
CA GLY A 40 19.83 11.16 8.58
C GLY A 40 19.73 11.16 7.06
N PHE A 41 20.27 10.12 6.45
CA PHE A 41 20.33 9.94 5.00
C PHE A 41 19.43 8.78 4.59
N CYS A 42 18.72 8.92 3.47
CA CYS A 42 18.01 7.81 2.84
C CYS A 42 18.83 7.33 1.64
N PHE A 43 19.02 6.02 1.52
CA PHE A 43 19.69 5.44 0.36
C PHE A 43 18.96 4.19 -0.12
N ASN A 44 18.53 4.18 -1.37
CA ASN A 44 17.72 3.11 -1.92
C ASN A 44 18.48 2.43 -3.07
N ILE A 45 18.76 1.14 -2.90
CA ILE A 45 19.54 0.31 -3.82
C ILE A 45 18.62 -0.72 -4.45
N LEU A 46 18.54 -0.75 -5.78
CA LEU A 46 17.88 -1.79 -6.54
C LEU A 46 18.90 -2.82 -7.02
N CYS A 47 18.70 -4.10 -6.69
CA CYS A 47 19.54 -5.20 -7.14
C CYS A 47 18.82 -5.99 -8.25
N VAL A 48 19.30 -5.88 -9.48
CA VAL A 48 18.75 -6.59 -10.65
C VAL A 48 19.71 -7.68 -11.11
N GLY A 49 19.21 -8.90 -11.29
CA GLY A 49 19.99 -9.98 -11.90
C GLY A 49 19.38 -11.35 -11.66
N GLU A 50 19.96 -12.38 -12.27
CA GLU A 50 19.42 -13.74 -12.27
C GLU A 50 19.28 -14.33 -10.86
N THR A 51 18.37 -15.29 -10.70
CA THR A 51 18.19 -16.03 -9.44
C THR A 51 19.45 -16.83 -9.12
N GLY A 52 19.92 -16.75 -7.87
CA GLY A 52 21.15 -17.46 -7.43
C GLY A 52 22.48 -16.81 -7.84
N ILE A 53 22.45 -15.59 -8.40
CA ILE A 53 23.68 -14.90 -8.85
C ILE A 53 24.55 -14.36 -7.70
N GLY A 54 23.99 -14.23 -6.49
CA GLY A 54 24.70 -13.75 -5.29
C GLY A 54 24.34 -12.33 -4.84
N LYS A 55 23.14 -11.83 -5.21
CA LYS A 55 22.66 -10.48 -4.86
C LYS A 55 22.64 -10.23 -3.34
N SER A 56 21.95 -11.09 -2.59
CA SER A 56 21.82 -10.98 -1.13
C SER A 56 23.17 -11.13 -0.43
N THR A 57 24.03 -12.05 -0.92
CA THR A 57 25.39 -12.22 -0.37
C THR A 57 26.23 -10.95 -0.56
N LEU A 58 26.19 -10.32 -1.75
CA LEU A 58 26.94 -9.08 -1.99
C LEU A 58 26.46 -7.97 -1.06
N MET A 59 25.13 -7.81 -0.87
CA MET A 59 24.57 -6.80 0.03
C MET A 59 25.01 -7.02 1.47
N ASN A 60 24.96 -8.27 1.95
CA ASN A 60 25.41 -8.62 3.29
C ASN A 60 26.92 -8.35 3.47
N THR A 61 27.73 -8.61 2.44
CA THR A 61 29.16 -8.29 2.46
C THR A 61 29.40 -6.77 2.46
N LEU A 62 28.67 -6.01 1.64
CA LEU A 62 28.83 -4.57 1.45
C LEU A 62 28.58 -3.77 2.75
N PHE A 63 27.51 -4.10 3.46
CA PHE A 63 27.11 -3.43 4.70
C PHE A 63 27.62 -4.11 5.97
N ASN A 64 28.34 -5.24 5.82
CA ASN A 64 28.83 -6.04 6.95
C ASN A 64 27.71 -6.48 7.93
N THR A 65 26.50 -6.66 7.42
CA THR A 65 25.30 -7.01 8.19
C THR A 65 24.59 -8.18 7.52
N THR A 66 23.99 -9.07 8.31
CA THR A 66 23.20 -10.18 7.79
C THR A 66 21.75 -9.73 7.64
N PHE A 67 21.33 -9.44 6.41
CA PHE A 67 19.94 -9.12 6.10
C PHE A 67 19.14 -10.42 6.00
N GLU A 68 18.01 -10.50 6.72
CA GLU A 68 17.08 -11.62 6.63
C GLU A 68 16.52 -11.72 5.21
N ASN A 69 16.92 -12.74 4.47
CA ASN A 69 16.50 -12.97 3.09
C ASN A 69 16.10 -14.43 2.93
N GLU A 70 14.87 -14.66 2.44
CA GLU A 70 14.45 -15.98 2.00
C GLU A 70 15.10 -16.33 0.66
N GLU A 71 15.61 -17.56 0.54
CA GLU A 71 16.12 -18.05 -0.73
C GLU A 71 14.98 -18.15 -1.75
N ALA A 72 15.19 -17.50 -2.89
CA ALA A 72 14.24 -17.48 -3.99
C ALA A 72 14.24 -18.83 -4.74
N SER A 73 13.04 -19.34 -5.01
CA SER A 73 12.86 -20.51 -5.87
C SER A 73 13.00 -20.13 -7.35
N HIS A 74 13.57 -21.04 -8.15
CA HIS A 74 13.70 -20.90 -9.61
C HIS A 74 12.37 -21.09 -10.37
N TYR A 75 11.30 -21.47 -9.70
CA TYR A 75 10.01 -21.77 -10.33
C TYR A 75 9.01 -20.61 -10.27
N GLN A 76 9.48 -19.39 -10.02
CA GLN A 76 8.59 -18.23 -9.98
C GLN A 76 8.07 -17.87 -11.37
N SER A 77 6.75 -17.82 -11.49
CA SER A 77 6.06 -17.52 -12.76
C SER A 77 6.21 -16.05 -13.18
N GLU A 78 6.43 -15.15 -12.23
CA GLU A 78 6.53 -13.70 -12.46
C GLU A 78 7.72 -13.09 -11.72
N VAL A 79 8.23 -11.97 -12.25
CA VAL A 79 9.27 -11.19 -11.60
C VAL A 79 8.64 -10.31 -10.53
N GLN A 80 9.08 -10.45 -9.28
CA GLN A 80 8.59 -9.66 -8.16
C GLN A 80 9.73 -8.88 -7.50
N LEU A 81 9.41 -7.69 -6.98
CA LEU A 81 10.35 -6.88 -6.21
C LEU A 81 10.02 -6.97 -4.72
N ARG A 82 11.03 -7.26 -3.91
CA ARG A 82 10.95 -7.31 -2.45
C ARG A 82 11.78 -6.15 -1.87
N PRO A 83 11.15 -5.03 -1.48
CA PRO A 83 11.82 -3.96 -0.75
C PRO A 83 12.00 -4.34 0.72
N GLN A 84 13.18 -4.08 1.26
CA GLN A 84 13.51 -4.25 2.67
C GLN A 84 14.22 -3.00 3.16
N THR A 85 13.69 -2.38 4.20
CA THR A 85 14.23 -1.14 4.78
C THR A 85 14.92 -1.45 6.10
N TYR A 86 16.14 -0.96 6.24
CA TYR A 86 17.00 -1.13 7.40
C TYR A 86 17.47 0.24 7.89
N ASP A 87 17.39 0.46 9.19
CA ASP A 87 17.97 1.65 9.82
C ASP A 87 19.36 1.28 10.32
N LEU A 88 20.38 1.75 9.60
CA LEU A 88 21.79 1.58 9.93
C LEU A 88 22.30 2.85 10.61
N GLN A 89 23.15 2.70 11.62
CA GLN A 89 23.82 3.82 12.27
C GLN A 89 25.32 3.61 12.18
N GLU A 90 26.01 4.55 11.53
CA GLU A 90 27.47 4.56 11.49
C GLU A 90 27.98 5.80 12.22
N SER A 91 28.67 5.59 13.34
CA SER A 91 29.07 6.64 14.27
C SER A 91 27.87 7.49 14.75
N ASN A 92 27.73 8.73 14.26
CA ASN A 92 26.65 9.66 14.60
C ASN A 92 25.69 9.91 13.44
N VAL A 93 25.83 9.18 12.34
CA VAL A 93 25.03 9.35 11.13
C VAL A 93 24.05 8.19 11.01
N ASN A 94 22.76 8.52 10.95
CA ASN A 94 21.71 7.55 10.70
C ASN A 94 21.50 7.43 9.18
N LEU A 95 21.58 6.22 8.66
CA LEU A 95 21.33 5.87 7.28
C LEU A 95 20.12 4.92 7.22
N LYS A 96 19.02 5.41 6.65
CA LYS A 96 17.87 4.58 6.30
C LYS A 96 18.10 3.97 4.92
N LEU A 97 18.53 2.72 4.91
CA LEU A 97 18.87 1.97 3.71
C LEU A 97 17.68 1.13 3.27
N THR A 98 17.19 1.32 2.05
CA THR A 98 16.21 0.40 1.44
C THR A 98 16.89 -0.42 0.35
N ILE A 99 16.89 -1.74 0.52
CA ILE A 99 17.41 -2.67 -0.48
C ILE A 99 16.21 -3.30 -1.17
N VAL A 100 16.14 -3.16 -2.49
CA VAL A 100 15.09 -3.76 -3.31
C VAL A 100 15.68 -4.94 -4.08
N HIS A 101 15.26 -6.14 -3.71
CA HIS A 101 15.69 -7.36 -4.39
C HIS A 101 14.70 -7.75 -5.49
N THR A 102 15.22 -8.04 -6.67
CA THR A 102 14.46 -8.69 -7.74
C THR A 102 14.47 -10.20 -7.56
N VAL A 103 13.29 -10.81 -7.62
CA VAL A 103 13.07 -12.25 -7.48
C VAL A 103 12.48 -12.79 -8.78
N GLY A 104 12.95 -13.95 -9.24
CA GLY A 104 12.46 -14.57 -10.47
C GLY A 104 12.99 -13.92 -11.76
N PHE A 105 13.92 -12.97 -11.70
CA PHE A 105 14.43 -12.33 -12.92
C PHE A 105 15.23 -13.33 -13.78
N GLY A 106 14.78 -13.54 -15.01
CA GLY A 106 15.45 -14.41 -15.99
C GLY A 106 15.09 -15.90 -15.89
N ASP A 107 14.24 -16.30 -14.94
CA ASP A 107 13.77 -17.69 -14.76
C ASP A 107 12.62 -18.06 -15.72
N GLN A 108 11.88 -17.07 -16.23
CA GLN A 108 10.76 -17.32 -17.14
C GLN A 108 11.23 -17.80 -18.52
N ILE A 109 10.40 -18.65 -19.14
CA ILE A 109 10.60 -19.08 -20.54
C ILE A 109 10.42 -17.88 -21.48
N ASN A 110 9.40 -17.05 -21.26
CA ASN A 110 9.21 -15.80 -21.98
C ASN A 110 9.88 -14.64 -21.24
N LYS A 111 11.03 -14.20 -21.76
CA LYS A 111 11.88 -13.18 -21.14
C LYS A 111 11.63 -11.77 -21.69
N GLY A 112 10.71 -11.61 -22.64
CA GLY A 112 10.48 -10.34 -23.33
C GLY A 112 10.00 -9.22 -22.40
N GLU A 113 9.25 -9.57 -21.36
CA GLU A 113 8.58 -8.60 -20.47
C GLU A 113 9.11 -8.63 -19.02
N SER A 114 10.22 -9.33 -18.75
CA SER A 114 10.79 -9.44 -17.40
C SER A 114 11.23 -8.09 -16.80
N HIS A 115 11.36 -7.05 -17.62
CA HIS A 115 11.72 -5.69 -17.20
C HIS A 115 10.52 -4.85 -16.77
N LYS A 116 9.28 -5.21 -17.14
CA LYS A 116 8.08 -4.41 -16.84
C LYS A 116 7.86 -4.21 -15.33
N PRO A 117 7.88 -5.26 -14.47
CA PRO A 117 7.63 -5.07 -13.04
C PRO A 117 8.67 -4.17 -12.38
N ILE A 118 9.92 -4.21 -12.87
CA ILE A 118 11.01 -3.37 -12.38
C ILE A 118 10.75 -1.90 -12.73
N LEU A 119 10.36 -1.62 -13.99
CA LEU A 119 10.03 -0.27 -14.43
C LEU A 119 8.81 0.28 -13.71
N GLU A 120 7.75 -0.53 -13.56
CA GLU A 120 6.52 -0.14 -12.86
C GLU A 120 6.80 0.19 -11.39
N TYR A 121 7.69 -0.57 -10.74
CA TYR A 121 8.09 -0.27 -9.37
C TYR A 121 8.83 1.07 -9.27
N ILE A 122 9.79 1.34 -10.18
CA ILE A 122 10.53 2.61 -10.21
C ILE A 122 9.57 3.78 -10.46
N ASP A 123 8.68 3.66 -11.45
CA ASP A 123 7.69 4.69 -11.77
C ASP A 123 6.74 4.92 -10.59
N ALA A 124 6.31 3.87 -9.89
CA ALA A 124 5.48 4.02 -8.69
C ALA A 124 6.19 4.80 -7.58
N GLN A 125 7.51 4.66 -7.42
CA GLN A 125 8.27 5.48 -6.46
C GLN A 125 8.34 6.94 -6.91
N PHE A 126 8.54 7.19 -8.20
CA PHE A 126 8.53 8.56 -8.73
C PHE A 126 7.14 9.21 -8.62
N GLU A 127 6.08 8.46 -8.89
CA GLU A 127 4.70 8.92 -8.74
C GLU A 127 4.39 9.26 -7.28
N SER A 128 4.74 8.39 -6.33
CA SER A 128 4.53 8.66 -4.90
C SER A 128 5.24 9.92 -4.44
N TYR A 129 6.43 10.21 -4.98
CA TYR A 129 7.15 11.44 -4.67
C TYR A 129 6.51 12.66 -5.34
N LEU A 130 6.08 12.54 -6.60
CA LEU A 130 5.38 13.59 -7.34
C LEU A 130 4.04 13.95 -6.69
N GLU A 131 3.28 12.97 -6.23
CA GLU A 131 2.03 13.19 -5.49
C GLU A 131 2.25 14.02 -4.22
N GLU A 132 3.31 13.74 -3.46
CA GLU A 132 3.68 14.54 -2.29
C GLU A 132 4.08 15.97 -2.68
N GLU A 133 4.80 16.14 -3.79
CA GLU A 133 5.16 17.45 -4.33
C GLU A 133 3.92 18.26 -4.74
N LEU A 134 2.90 17.60 -5.29
CA LEU A 134 1.67 18.23 -5.74
C LEU A 134 0.68 18.55 -4.59
N ARG A 135 0.87 18.00 -3.39
CA ARG A 135 0.01 18.33 -2.24
C ARG A 135 0.06 19.82 -1.90
N ILE A 136 -1.06 20.37 -1.45
CA ILE A 136 -1.19 21.80 -1.08
C ILE A 136 -0.41 22.10 0.21
N LYS A 137 -0.50 21.21 1.21
CA LYS A 137 0.32 21.26 2.43
C LYS A 137 1.49 20.30 2.27
N ARG A 138 2.58 20.80 1.69
CA ARG A 138 3.78 20.01 1.42
C ARG A 138 4.59 19.79 2.69
N SER A 139 4.91 18.54 2.99
CA SER A 139 5.89 18.18 4.00
C SER A 139 7.09 17.46 3.38
N LEU A 140 7.72 18.08 2.38
CA LEU A 140 8.90 17.52 1.68
C LEU A 140 10.03 17.16 2.65
N PHE A 141 10.15 17.89 3.76
CA PHE A 141 11.20 17.65 4.76
C PHE A 141 10.94 16.42 5.65
N ASN A 142 9.70 15.94 5.73
CA ASN A 142 9.33 14.75 6.51
C ASN A 142 8.94 13.56 5.62
N CYS A 143 8.87 13.77 4.30
CA CYS A 143 8.58 12.70 3.36
C CYS A 143 9.80 11.78 3.26
N HIS A 144 9.56 10.48 3.38
CA HIS A 144 10.60 9.49 3.17
C HIS A 144 10.83 9.31 1.67
N ASP A 145 12.04 9.59 1.22
CA ASP A 145 12.41 9.38 -0.18
C ASP A 145 12.54 7.87 -0.46
N THR A 146 11.63 7.33 -1.27
CA THR A 146 11.63 5.92 -1.70
C THR A 146 12.17 5.72 -3.12
N ARG A 147 12.59 6.79 -3.80
CA ARG A 147 13.12 6.72 -5.17
C ARG A 147 14.40 5.89 -5.20
N ILE A 148 14.56 5.08 -6.23
CA ILE A 148 15.77 4.26 -6.38
C ILE A 148 16.93 5.16 -6.81
N HIS A 149 17.97 5.25 -5.99
CA HIS A 149 19.14 6.08 -6.28
C HIS A 149 20.15 5.36 -7.18
N ILE A 150 20.21 4.04 -7.06
CA ILE A 150 21.15 3.20 -7.79
C ILE A 150 20.55 1.85 -8.14
N CYS A 151 20.83 1.38 -9.36
CA CYS A 151 20.56 0.03 -9.81
C CYS A 151 21.88 -0.74 -10.00
N LEU A 152 22.15 -1.69 -9.10
CA LEU A 152 23.24 -2.65 -9.26
C LEU A 152 22.77 -3.76 -10.20
N TYR A 153 23.35 -3.79 -11.39
CA TYR A 153 23.02 -4.77 -12.43
C TYR A 153 24.02 -5.92 -12.42
N PHE A 154 23.60 -7.08 -11.94
CA PHE A 154 24.43 -8.27 -11.81
C PHE A 154 24.48 -9.03 -13.13
N ILE A 155 25.63 -8.97 -13.79
CA ILE A 155 25.94 -9.70 -15.01
C ILE A 155 26.51 -11.05 -14.62
N ALA A 156 25.98 -12.12 -15.22
CA ALA A 156 26.52 -13.45 -15.03
C ALA A 156 27.93 -13.54 -15.63
N PRO A 157 28.88 -14.23 -14.98
CA PRO A 157 30.25 -14.36 -15.45
C PRO A 157 30.37 -15.37 -16.60
N THR A 158 29.59 -15.17 -17.66
CA THR A 158 29.71 -15.93 -18.91
C THR A 158 30.88 -15.35 -19.70
N GLY A 159 31.93 -16.12 -19.97
CA GLY A 159 33.15 -15.66 -20.68
C GLY A 159 32.96 -15.22 -22.14
N HIS A 160 31.72 -15.01 -22.58
CA HIS A 160 31.36 -14.64 -23.95
C HIS A 160 31.01 -13.15 -24.03
N SER A 161 29.73 -12.85 -24.12
CA SER A 161 29.12 -11.54 -24.36
C SER A 161 27.98 -11.31 -23.37
N LEU A 162 27.42 -10.10 -23.38
CA LEU A 162 26.24 -9.77 -22.61
C LEU A 162 25.03 -10.57 -23.14
N LYS A 163 24.13 -11.01 -22.26
CA LYS A 163 22.89 -11.67 -22.67
C LYS A 163 21.96 -10.67 -23.33
N SER A 164 21.18 -11.11 -24.31
CA SER A 164 20.18 -10.25 -24.97
C SER A 164 19.13 -9.72 -23.98
N LEU A 165 18.76 -10.50 -22.97
CA LEU A 165 17.88 -10.06 -21.88
C LEU A 165 18.48 -8.86 -21.14
N ASP A 166 19.76 -8.94 -20.80
CA ASP A 166 20.46 -7.90 -20.04
C ASP A 166 20.52 -6.61 -20.84
N LEU A 167 20.80 -6.72 -22.13
CA LEU A 167 20.85 -5.59 -23.04
C LEU A 167 19.51 -4.86 -23.15
N VAL A 168 18.41 -5.60 -23.34
CA VAL A 168 17.05 -5.04 -23.44
C VAL A 168 16.65 -4.39 -22.12
N THR A 169 16.95 -5.04 -21.00
CA THR A 169 16.58 -4.54 -19.66
C THR A 169 17.35 -3.27 -19.33
N MET A 170 18.67 -3.24 -19.51
CA MET A 170 19.49 -2.06 -19.24
C MET A 170 19.12 -0.89 -20.16
N LYS A 171 18.82 -1.15 -21.44
CA LYS A 171 18.38 -0.11 -22.38
C LYS A 171 17.05 0.54 -22.00
N LYS A 172 16.21 -0.15 -21.22
CA LYS A 172 14.95 0.40 -20.71
C LYS A 172 15.13 1.10 -19.37
N LEU A 173 16.09 0.67 -18.56
CA LEU A 173 16.37 1.23 -17.24
C LEU A 173 17.27 2.47 -17.27
N ASP A 174 18.09 2.65 -18.31
CA ASP A 174 19.13 3.70 -18.40
C ASP A 174 18.57 5.14 -18.26
N SER A 175 17.37 5.38 -18.78
CA SER A 175 16.66 6.66 -18.66
C SER A 175 16.05 6.92 -17.27
N LYS A 176 15.86 5.88 -16.44
CA LYS A 176 15.12 5.97 -15.17
C LYS A 176 15.99 5.84 -13.93
N VAL A 177 17.14 5.19 -14.01
CA VAL A 177 17.97 4.90 -12.84
C VAL A 177 19.45 4.92 -13.21
N ASN A 178 20.29 5.27 -12.22
CA ASN A 178 21.74 5.14 -12.32
C ASN A 178 22.13 3.65 -12.32
N ILE A 179 22.47 3.11 -13.50
CA ILE A 179 22.88 1.70 -13.64
C ILE A 179 24.38 1.55 -13.39
N ILE A 180 24.74 0.64 -12.50
CA ILE A 180 26.13 0.20 -12.31
C ILE A 180 26.23 -1.29 -12.64
N PRO A 181 26.90 -1.64 -13.76
CA PRO A 181 27.09 -3.02 -14.14
C PRO A 181 28.17 -3.68 -13.26
N VAL A 182 27.84 -4.84 -12.72
CA VAL A 182 28.67 -5.61 -11.79
C VAL A 182 28.74 -7.06 -12.29
N ILE A 183 29.95 -7.56 -12.52
CA ILE A 183 30.18 -8.98 -12.83
C ILE A 183 30.15 -9.76 -11.51
N ALA A 184 29.14 -10.60 -11.37
CA ALA A 184 28.96 -11.42 -10.19
C ALA A 184 29.85 -12.67 -10.23
N LYS A 185 30.14 -13.27 -9.07
CA LYS A 185 30.93 -14.50 -8.93
C LYS A 185 32.21 -14.45 -9.78
N ALA A 186 32.94 -13.34 -9.71
CA ALA A 186 34.15 -13.11 -10.49
C ALA A 186 35.26 -14.14 -10.22
N ASP A 187 35.18 -14.85 -9.09
CA ASP A 187 36.04 -15.97 -8.72
C ASP A 187 35.90 -17.20 -9.64
N THR A 188 34.90 -17.23 -10.51
CA THR A 188 34.71 -18.30 -11.51
C THR A 188 35.48 -18.08 -12.82
N VAL A 189 36.02 -16.87 -13.04
CA VAL A 189 36.67 -16.47 -14.29
C VAL A 189 38.14 -16.16 -14.03
N SER A 190 39.03 -16.58 -14.93
CA SER A 190 40.45 -16.24 -14.81
C SER A 190 40.69 -14.74 -15.09
N LYS A 191 41.78 -14.17 -14.55
CA LYS A 191 42.09 -12.74 -14.72
C LYS A 191 42.17 -12.32 -16.21
N SER A 192 42.78 -13.15 -17.06
CA SER A 192 42.94 -12.85 -18.49
C SER A 192 41.62 -12.94 -19.27
N GLU A 193 40.69 -13.79 -18.83
CA GLU A 193 39.34 -13.87 -19.39
C GLU A 193 38.45 -12.73 -18.87
N LEU A 194 38.63 -12.33 -17.61
CA LEU A 194 37.91 -11.22 -17.00
C LEU A 194 38.19 -9.90 -17.73
N ASP A 195 39.44 -9.61 -18.06
CA ASP A 195 39.80 -8.40 -18.82
C ASP A 195 39.15 -8.40 -20.21
N LYS A 196 39.17 -9.54 -20.90
CA LYS A 196 38.49 -9.71 -22.20
C LYS A 196 36.97 -9.53 -22.06
N LEU A 197 36.39 -10.06 -20.99
CA LEU A 197 34.95 -9.95 -20.72
C LEU A 197 34.56 -8.50 -20.43
N LYS A 198 35.32 -7.77 -19.60
CA LYS A 198 35.10 -6.34 -19.32
C LYS A 198 35.10 -5.51 -20.61
N ILE A 199 36.11 -5.71 -21.47
CA ILE A 199 36.21 -4.99 -22.75
C ILE A 199 35.01 -5.30 -23.65
N LYS A 200 34.60 -6.57 -23.76
CA LYS A 200 33.43 -6.96 -24.56
C LYS A 200 32.13 -6.36 -24.05
N ILE A 201 31.86 -6.45 -22.74
CA ILE A 201 30.66 -5.88 -22.11
C ILE A 201 30.62 -4.37 -22.38
N MET A 202 31.71 -3.65 -22.14
CA MET A 202 31.77 -2.21 -22.38
C MET A 202 31.56 -1.87 -23.86
N SER A 203 32.18 -2.61 -24.77
CA SER A 203 31.99 -2.43 -26.22
C SER A 203 30.53 -2.64 -26.64
N GLU A 204 29.85 -3.65 -26.08
CA GLU A 204 28.44 -3.94 -26.39
C GLU A 204 27.49 -2.88 -25.81
N LEU A 205 27.75 -2.39 -24.60
CA LEU A 205 26.98 -1.30 -23.99
C LEU A 205 27.06 -0.02 -24.83
N VAL A 206 28.26 0.34 -25.28
CA VAL A 206 28.49 1.52 -26.13
C VAL A 206 27.85 1.33 -27.50
N SER A 207 28.00 0.16 -28.13
CA SER A 207 27.44 -0.11 -29.47
C SER A 207 25.91 -0.03 -29.50
N ASN A 208 25.24 -0.36 -28.39
CA ASN A 208 23.78 -0.28 -28.25
C ASN A 208 23.30 1.04 -27.62
N GLY A 209 24.24 1.94 -27.28
CA GLY A 209 23.97 3.24 -26.67
C GLY A 209 23.26 3.14 -25.33
N VAL A 210 23.59 2.15 -24.50
CA VAL A 210 23.08 2.04 -23.12
C VAL A 210 23.83 3.03 -22.24
N GLN A 211 23.10 3.92 -21.57
CA GLN A 211 23.71 4.89 -20.66
C GLN A 211 23.90 4.27 -19.28
N ILE A 212 25.14 3.94 -18.93
CA ILE A 212 25.51 3.55 -17.57
C ILE A 212 25.92 4.78 -16.78
N TYR A 213 25.83 4.69 -15.45
CA TYR A 213 26.30 5.75 -14.58
C TYR A 213 27.82 5.89 -14.70
N GLN A 214 28.26 7.13 -14.95
CA GLN A 214 29.67 7.50 -15.02
C GLN A 214 29.97 8.49 -13.90
N PHE A 215 31.10 8.28 -13.23
CA PHE A 215 31.48 9.15 -12.12
C PHE A 215 31.77 10.56 -12.61
N PRO A 216 31.28 11.60 -11.90
CA PRO A 216 31.58 12.97 -12.24
C PRO A 216 33.09 13.21 -12.10
N THR A 217 33.71 13.77 -13.14
CA THR A 217 35.13 14.17 -13.15
C THR A 217 35.29 15.68 -13.10
N GLU A 218 34.22 16.41 -12.78
CA GLU A 218 34.19 17.88 -12.79
C GLU A 218 34.90 18.48 -11.57
N ASP A 219 34.86 17.80 -10.42
CA ASP A 219 35.55 18.22 -9.20
C ASP A 219 37.00 17.74 -9.21
N GLU A 220 37.93 18.70 -9.29
CA GLU A 220 39.38 18.50 -9.35
C GLU A 220 39.93 17.71 -8.14
N ALA A 221 39.26 17.77 -6.98
CA ALA A 221 39.68 17.06 -5.77
C ALA A 221 39.43 15.54 -5.85
N VAL A 222 38.43 15.10 -6.61
CA VAL A 222 38.02 13.69 -6.74
C VAL A 222 38.12 13.15 -8.17
N ALA A 223 38.48 14.00 -9.15
CA ALA A 223 38.57 13.65 -10.56
C ALA A 223 39.53 12.49 -10.83
N GLU A 224 40.70 12.46 -10.20
CA GLU A 224 41.68 11.37 -10.38
C GLU A 224 41.13 10.02 -9.91
N ILE A 225 40.48 10.02 -8.74
CA ILE A 225 39.86 8.83 -8.14
C ILE A 225 38.71 8.37 -9.04
N ASN A 226 37.82 9.28 -9.44
CA ASN A 226 36.66 8.97 -10.26
C ASN A 226 37.03 8.47 -11.66
N THR A 227 38.08 9.02 -12.27
CA THR A 227 38.63 8.53 -13.55
C THR A 227 39.17 7.12 -13.42
N SER A 228 39.91 6.84 -12.34
CA SER A 228 40.38 5.49 -12.03
C SER A 228 39.20 4.52 -11.83
N MET A 229 38.15 4.92 -11.10
CA MET A 229 36.97 4.08 -10.88
C MET A 229 36.18 3.80 -12.15
N ASN A 230 36.01 4.80 -13.03
CA ASN A 230 35.37 4.62 -14.34
C ASN A 230 36.10 3.57 -15.21
N THR A 231 37.43 3.48 -15.09
CA THR A 231 38.25 2.50 -15.83
C THR A 231 38.01 1.06 -15.36
N HIS A 232 37.55 0.87 -14.12
CA HIS A 232 37.32 -0.46 -13.55
C HIS A 232 35.92 -1.03 -13.84
N LEU A 233 35.03 -0.23 -14.43
CA LEU A 233 33.69 -0.67 -14.84
C LEU A 233 33.77 -1.66 -16.02
N PRO A 234 32.97 -2.74 -15.99
CA PRO A 234 32.13 -3.21 -14.89
C PRO A 234 32.94 -3.84 -13.74
N PHE A 235 32.51 -3.63 -12.49
CA PHE A 235 33.22 -4.14 -11.30
C PHE A 235 33.11 -5.66 -11.20
N ALA A 236 34.24 -6.33 -10.97
CA ALA A 236 34.27 -7.78 -10.79
C ALA A 236 34.26 -8.12 -9.31
N VAL A 237 33.13 -8.62 -8.80
CA VAL A 237 32.92 -8.78 -7.34
C VAL A 237 32.74 -10.22 -6.92
N VAL A 238 33.14 -10.46 -5.67
CA VAL A 238 32.96 -11.72 -4.96
C VAL A 238 32.35 -11.38 -3.61
N GLY A 239 31.24 -12.03 -3.25
CA GLY A 239 30.61 -11.89 -1.94
C GLY A 239 30.88 -13.10 -1.06
N SER A 240 31.17 -12.86 0.23
CA SER A 240 31.25 -13.91 1.25
C SER A 240 30.85 -13.35 2.61
N LEU A 241 30.24 -14.20 3.44
CA LEU A 241 30.01 -13.94 4.86
C LEU A 241 30.96 -14.72 5.76
N ASP A 242 31.60 -15.76 5.22
CA ASP A 242 32.49 -16.62 5.99
C ASP A 242 33.81 -15.90 6.24
N GLU A 243 34.21 -15.86 7.51
CA GLU A 243 35.50 -15.34 7.92
C GLU A 243 36.51 -16.47 8.03
N VAL A 244 37.65 -16.29 7.37
CA VAL A 244 38.74 -17.24 7.37
C VAL A 244 39.97 -16.56 7.95
N LYS A 245 40.67 -17.29 8.82
CA LYS A 245 41.95 -16.84 9.35
C LYS A 245 43.04 -17.03 8.29
N VAL A 246 43.47 -15.94 7.66
CA VAL A 246 44.64 -15.94 6.77
C VAL A 246 45.77 -15.21 7.48
N GLY A 247 46.77 -15.97 7.95
CA GLY A 247 47.83 -15.44 8.81
C GLY A 247 47.31 -15.02 10.19
N ASN A 248 47.47 -13.75 10.55
CA ASN A 248 47.05 -13.19 11.85
C ASN A 248 45.75 -12.37 11.80
N LYS A 249 45.10 -12.25 10.64
CA LYS A 249 43.85 -11.48 10.49
C LYS A 249 42.69 -12.40 10.09
N MET A 250 41.52 -12.15 10.67
CA MET A 250 40.25 -12.71 10.20
C MET A 250 39.80 -11.86 9.01
N VAL A 251 39.62 -12.50 7.85
CA VAL A 251 39.21 -11.83 6.62
C VAL A 251 38.06 -12.59 6.00
N LYS A 252 37.10 -11.87 5.41
CA LYS A 252 36.01 -12.48 4.65
C LYS A 252 36.57 -13.12 3.40
N ALA A 253 36.36 -14.43 3.25
CA ALA A 253 36.91 -15.18 2.14
C ALA A 253 35.98 -16.33 1.72
N ARG A 254 36.11 -16.78 0.48
CA ARG A 254 35.52 -18.03 0.00
C ARG A 254 36.58 -19.11 -0.02
N LEU A 255 36.30 -20.25 0.61
CA LEU A 255 37.21 -21.39 0.66
C LEU A 255 36.92 -22.36 -0.47
N TYR A 256 37.96 -22.69 -1.22
CA TYR A 256 37.96 -23.75 -2.23
C TYR A 256 39.04 -24.78 -1.89
N PRO A 257 38.92 -26.02 -2.40
CA PRO A 257 39.95 -27.05 -2.19
C PRO A 257 41.36 -26.63 -2.68
N TRP A 258 41.43 -25.73 -3.68
CA TRP A 258 42.68 -25.23 -4.27
C TRP A 258 43.17 -23.90 -3.70
N GLY A 259 42.41 -23.24 -2.81
CA GLY A 259 42.83 -21.96 -2.24
C GLY A 259 41.69 -21.15 -1.64
N SER A 260 42.02 -19.95 -1.13
CA SER A 260 41.05 -19.03 -0.54
C SER A 260 40.99 -17.71 -1.32
N VAL A 261 39.78 -17.29 -1.66
CA VAL A 261 39.52 -16.02 -2.33
C VAL A 261 39.10 -15.00 -1.30
N GLN A 262 40.03 -14.15 -0.89
CA GLN A 262 39.77 -13.00 -0.01
C GLN A 262 38.94 -11.93 -0.74
N VAL A 263 37.85 -11.48 -0.11
CA VAL A 263 36.93 -10.50 -0.68
C VAL A 263 37.47 -9.07 -0.59
N GLU A 264 38.19 -8.74 0.48
CA GLU A 264 38.75 -7.39 0.67
C GLU A 264 40.12 -7.20 0.01
N ASN A 265 40.58 -8.18 -0.78
CA ASN A 265 41.86 -8.11 -1.47
C ASN A 265 41.68 -7.62 -2.91
N GLU A 266 42.21 -6.45 -3.21
CA GLU A 266 42.13 -5.81 -4.54
C GLU A 266 42.78 -6.64 -5.66
N SER A 267 43.73 -7.51 -5.32
CA SER A 267 44.36 -8.40 -6.30
C SER A 267 43.46 -9.58 -6.70
N HIS A 268 42.41 -9.86 -5.93
CA HIS A 268 41.46 -10.95 -6.16
C HIS A 268 40.15 -10.45 -6.76
N CYS A 269 39.61 -9.33 -6.27
CA CYS A 269 38.38 -8.75 -6.79
C CYS A 269 38.30 -7.23 -6.58
N ASP A 270 37.41 -6.58 -7.32
CA ASP A 270 37.18 -5.13 -7.25
C ASP A 270 36.15 -4.74 -6.18
N PHE A 271 35.88 -5.61 -5.19
CA PHE A 271 34.87 -5.35 -4.16
C PHE A 271 35.17 -4.10 -3.32
N VAL A 272 36.44 -3.88 -2.97
CA VAL A 272 36.86 -2.68 -2.21
C VAL A 272 36.55 -1.42 -2.99
N LYS A 273 36.84 -1.41 -4.30
CA LYS A 273 36.55 -0.28 -5.19
C LYS A 273 35.05 0.00 -5.28
N LEU A 274 34.23 -1.04 -5.43
CA LEU A 274 32.77 -0.90 -5.41
C LEU A 274 32.29 -0.32 -4.06
N ARG A 275 32.83 -0.80 -2.93
CA ARG A 275 32.43 -0.33 -1.59
C ARG A 275 32.78 1.13 -1.37
N GLU A 276 34.00 1.54 -1.67
CA GLU A 276 34.43 2.93 -1.54
C GLU A 276 33.63 3.85 -2.48
N MET A 277 33.38 3.39 -3.69
CA MET A 277 32.59 4.12 -4.69
C MET A 277 31.16 4.38 -4.22
N LEU A 278 30.48 3.37 -3.66
CA LEU A 278 29.09 3.47 -3.24
C LEU A 278 28.90 4.23 -1.92
N LEU A 279 29.74 3.93 -0.92
CA LEU A 279 29.49 4.38 0.45
C LEU A 279 30.26 5.65 0.81
N ARG A 280 31.43 5.88 0.21
CA ARG A 280 32.36 6.93 0.65
C ARG A 280 32.29 8.21 -0.17
N VAL A 281 32.19 8.10 -1.50
CA VAL A 281 32.38 9.25 -2.40
C VAL A 281 31.09 9.68 -3.10
N ASN A 282 30.31 8.74 -3.65
CA ASN A 282 29.29 9.09 -4.64
C ASN A 282 27.83 8.93 -4.17
N MET A 283 27.59 8.69 -2.87
CA MET A 283 26.22 8.49 -2.37
C MET A 283 25.34 9.73 -2.62
N GLU A 284 25.87 10.93 -2.37
CA GLU A 284 25.15 12.18 -2.59
C GLU A 284 24.96 12.47 -4.09
N ASP A 285 26.00 12.28 -4.91
CA ASP A 285 25.91 12.47 -6.37
C ASP A 285 24.87 11.54 -7.00
N LEU A 286 24.84 10.25 -6.62
CA LEU A 286 23.80 9.31 -7.10
C LEU A 286 22.40 9.80 -6.76
N ARG A 287 22.22 10.38 -5.57
CA ARG A 287 20.93 10.93 -5.12
C ARG A 287 20.56 12.18 -5.91
N GLU A 288 21.53 13.06 -6.14
CA GLU A 288 21.36 14.27 -6.92
C GLU A 288 21.06 13.97 -8.39
N GLN A 289 21.78 13.07 -9.05
CA GLN A 289 21.47 12.63 -10.42
C GLN A 289 20.08 12.00 -10.52
N THR A 290 19.69 11.20 -9.52
CA THR A 290 18.34 10.64 -9.47
C THR A 290 17.28 11.73 -9.43
N HIS A 291 17.51 12.78 -8.63
CA HIS A 291 16.60 13.91 -8.55
C HIS A 291 16.61 14.76 -9.83
N ALA A 292 17.77 15.28 -10.21
CA ALA A 292 17.92 16.31 -11.23
C ALA A 292 17.73 15.78 -12.67
N ARG A 293 17.99 14.50 -12.91
CA ARG A 293 17.90 13.90 -14.24
C ARG A 293 16.73 12.94 -14.36
N HIS A 294 16.73 11.86 -13.57
CA HIS A 294 15.76 10.78 -13.75
C HIS A 294 14.34 11.17 -13.30
N TYR A 295 14.23 11.72 -12.09
CA TYR A 295 12.96 12.20 -11.56
C TYR A 295 12.42 13.39 -12.35
N GLU A 296 13.25 14.38 -12.71
CA GLU A 296 12.79 15.51 -13.53
C GLU A 296 12.30 15.07 -14.92
N LEU A 297 12.95 14.09 -15.55
CA LEU A 297 12.47 13.54 -16.82
C LEU A 297 11.09 12.88 -16.67
N TYR A 298 10.89 12.07 -15.62
CA TYR A 298 9.61 11.48 -15.29
C TYR A 298 8.55 12.54 -15.00
N ARG A 299 8.89 13.52 -14.15
CA ARG A 299 8.04 14.64 -13.74
C ARG A 299 7.58 15.45 -14.94
N ARG A 300 8.47 15.78 -15.87
CA ARG A 300 8.11 16.49 -17.10
C ARG A 300 7.10 15.70 -17.92
N CYS A 301 7.36 14.42 -18.19
CA CYS A 301 6.44 13.58 -18.95
C CYS A 301 5.07 13.45 -18.26
N LYS A 302 5.05 13.28 -16.93
CA LYS A 302 3.79 13.18 -16.17
C LYS A 302 3.00 14.47 -16.14
N LEU A 303 3.68 15.62 -15.98
CA LEU A 303 3.01 16.91 -16.02
C LEU A 303 2.43 17.18 -17.43
N GLU A 304 3.17 16.87 -18.49
CA GLU A 304 2.65 16.96 -19.86
C GLU A 304 1.43 16.06 -20.08
N GLU A 305 1.45 14.82 -19.57
CA GLU A 305 0.30 13.89 -19.60
C GLU A 305 -0.91 14.43 -18.82
N MET A 306 -0.67 15.10 -17.68
CA MET A 306 -1.71 15.76 -16.89
C MET A 306 -2.25 17.05 -17.53
N GLY A 307 -1.73 17.44 -18.71
CA GLY A 307 -2.19 18.59 -19.48
C GLY A 307 -1.41 19.88 -19.21
N PHE A 308 -0.31 19.82 -18.43
CA PHE A 308 0.62 20.94 -18.26
C PHE A 308 1.61 20.95 -19.43
N LYS A 309 1.16 21.41 -20.60
CA LYS A 309 2.05 21.69 -21.73
C LYS A 309 2.58 23.11 -21.62
N ASP A 310 3.89 23.29 -21.81
CA ASP A 310 4.47 24.60 -22.13
C ASP A 310 3.96 25.01 -23.52
N THR A 311 2.84 25.70 -23.56
CA THR A 311 2.37 26.36 -24.78
C THR A 311 3.29 27.53 -25.13
N ASP A 312 3.49 27.75 -26.44
CA ASP A 312 4.24 28.86 -27.03
C ASP A 312 4.03 30.20 -26.31
N PRO A 313 5.02 31.12 -26.31
CA PRO A 313 5.01 32.39 -25.57
C PRO A 313 3.83 33.34 -25.88
N ASP A 314 2.97 33.02 -26.85
CA ASP A 314 1.80 33.79 -27.26
C ASP A 314 0.45 33.14 -26.88
N SER A 315 0.48 31.97 -26.24
CA SER A 315 -0.70 31.28 -25.72
C SER A 315 -0.74 31.45 -24.20
N GLN A 316 -1.81 32.08 -23.71
CA GLN A 316 -2.03 32.38 -22.29
C GLN A 316 -1.54 31.25 -21.38
N SER A 317 -0.72 31.61 -20.40
CA SER A 317 -0.25 30.72 -19.34
C SER A 317 -1.44 29.94 -18.77
N PHE A 318 -1.52 28.64 -19.06
CA PHE A 318 -2.43 27.74 -18.37
C PHE A 318 -2.05 27.75 -16.89
N SER A 319 -2.87 28.39 -16.06
CA SER A 319 -2.58 28.56 -14.64
C SER A 319 -2.75 27.23 -13.91
N LEU A 320 -1.82 26.90 -13.01
CA LEU A 320 -1.95 25.80 -12.04
C LEU A 320 -3.35 25.80 -11.38
N GLN A 321 -3.92 26.99 -11.15
CA GLN A 321 -5.23 27.16 -10.55
C GLN A 321 -6.36 26.55 -11.39
N ASP A 322 -6.31 26.66 -12.72
CA ASP A 322 -7.40 26.25 -13.61
C ASP A 322 -7.50 24.72 -13.73
N THR A 323 -6.38 24.02 -13.70
CA THR A 323 -6.34 22.54 -13.70
C THR A 323 -6.82 21.96 -12.37
N TYR A 324 -6.45 22.57 -11.24
CA TYR A 324 -7.01 22.21 -9.93
C TYR A 324 -8.51 22.50 -9.86
N GLU A 325 -8.99 23.59 -10.45
CA GLU A 325 -10.42 23.89 -10.54
C GLU A 325 -11.17 22.93 -11.47
N ALA A 326 -10.55 22.50 -12.58
CA ALA A 326 -11.10 21.48 -13.46
C ALA A 326 -11.22 20.12 -12.76
N LYS A 327 -10.15 19.63 -12.12
CA LYS A 327 -10.20 18.38 -11.33
C LYS A 327 -11.17 18.47 -10.15
N ARG A 328 -11.28 19.64 -9.50
CA ARG A 328 -12.27 19.86 -8.44
C ARG A 328 -13.70 19.82 -8.97
N LYS A 329 -13.95 20.38 -10.15
CA LYS A 329 -15.26 20.29 -10.83
C LYS A 329 -15.57 18.86 -11.22
N GLU A 330 -14.60 18.13 -11.77
CA GLU A 330 -14.76 16.72 -12.13
C GLU A 330 -15.08 15.86 -10.90
N PHE A 331 -14.35 16.05 -9.80
CA PHE A 331 -14.64 15.37 -8.53
C PHE A 331 -16.03 15.71 -7.97
N LEU A 332 -16.48 16.96 -8.10
CA LEU A 332 -17.83 17.36 -7.69
C LEU A 332 -18.90 16.69 -8.56
N VAL A 333 -18.68 16.57 -9.86
CA VAL A 333 -19.58 15.85 -10.77
C VAL A 333 -19.62 14.37 -10.43
N ASP A 334 -18.47 13.76 -10.13
CA ASP A 334 -18.36 12.35 -9.75
C ASP A 334 -19.05 12.06 -8.40
N LEU A 335 -18.94 12.98 -7.45
CA LEU A 335 -19.64 12.92 -6.17
C LEU A 335 -21.15 13.03 -6.35
N GLN A 336 -21.61 13.94 -7.21
CA GLN A 336 -23.02 14.09 -7.57
C GLN A 336 -23.56 12.83 -8.25
N HIS A 337 -22.79 12.22 -9.16
CA HIS A 337 -23.18 10.97 -9.80
C HIS A 337 -23.35 9.84 -8.78
N LYS A 338 -22.40 9.68 -7.85
CA LYS A 338 -22.50 8.71 -6.75
C LYS A 338 -23.67 8.98 -5.80
N GLU A 339 -23.95 10.25 -5.51
CA GLU A 339 -25.10 10.65 -4.71
C GLU A 339 -26.42 10.30 -5.43
N GLU A 340 -26.51 10.59 -6.73
CA GLU A 340 -27.66 10.28 -7.57
C GLU A 340 -27.88 8.76 -7.67
N GLU A 341 -26.82 7.96 -7.85
CA GLU A 341 -26.88 6.50 -7.83
C GLU A 341 -27.37 5.97 -6.48
N MET A 342 -26.82 6.49 -5.37
CA MET A 342 -27.24 6.09 -4.03
C MET A 342 -28.71 6.47 -3.78
N ARG A 343 -29.14 7.64 -4.27
CA ARG A 343 -30.52 8.11 -4.19
C ARG A 343 -31.46 7.25 -5.03
N GLN A 344 -31.06 6.84 -6.23
CA GLN A 344 -31.82 5.92 -7.08
C GLN A 344 -31.95 4.55 -6.43
N MET A 345 -30.87 4.00 -5.87
CA MET A 345 -30.92 2.76 -5.09
C MET A 345 -31.87 2.87 -3.91
N PHE A 346 -31.84 3.99 -3.17
CA PHE A 346 -32.75 4.23 -2.06
C PHE A 346 -34.21 4.29 -2.52
N VAL A 347 -34.52 5.02 -3.59
CA VAL A 347 -35.87 5.11 -4.15
C VAL A 347 -36.37 3.75 -4.63
N SER A 348 -35.52 2.95 -5.30
CA SER A 348 -35.87 1.60 -5.72
C SER A 348 -36.19 0.71 -4.52
N LYS A 349 -35.36 0.78 -3.48
CA LYS A 349 -35.54 -0.01 -2.26
C LYS A 349 -36.79 0.42 -1.49
N VAL A 350 -37.10 1.71 -1.42
CA VAL A 350 -38.34 2.22 -0.84
C VAL A 350 -39.55 1.71 -1.62
N LYS A 351 -39.55 1.79 -2.95
CA LYS A 351 -40.64 1.27 -3.79
C LYS A 351 -40.87 -0.23 -3.60
N GLU A 352 -39.80 -1.02 -3.50
CA GLU A 352 -39.87 -2.45 -3.24
C GLU A 352 -40.48 -2.72 -1.85
N THR A 353 -40.00 -2.03 -0.81
CA THR A 353 -40.57 -2.18 0.54
C THR A 353 -42.02 -1.71 0.64
N GLU A 354 -42.41 -0.66 -0.09
CA GLU A 354 -43.79 -0.17 -0.15
C GLU A 354 -44.70 -1.19 -0.87
N ALA A 355 -44.22 -1.81 -1.94
CA ALA A 355 -44.95 -2.88 -2.64
C ALA A 355 -45.15 -4.11 -1.75
N GLU A 356 -44.10 -4.56 -1.04
CA GLU A 356 -44.22 -5.65 -0.08
C GLU A 356 -45.20 -5.33 1.05
N LEU A 357 -45.18 -4.10 1.55
CA LEU A 357 -46.06 -3.67 2.63
C LEU A 357 -47.52 -3.63 2.17
N LYS A 358 -47.76 -3.17 0.93
CA LYS A 358 -49.07 -3.18 0.29
C LYS A 358 -49.61 -4.60 0.05
N GLU A 359 -48.75 -5.54 -0.31
CA GLU A 359 -49.13 -6.95 -0.46
C GLU A 359 -49.51 -7.56 0.90
N LYS A 360 -48.71 -7.30 1.94
CA LYS A 360 -49.01 -7.72 3.32
C LYS A 360 -50.31 -7.10 3.86
N GLU A 361 -50.57 -5.83 3.57
CA GLU A 361 -51.84 -5.18 3.93
C GLU A 361 -53.04 -5.85 3.24
N LYS A 362 -52.89 -6.21 1.96
CA LYS A 362 -53.93 -6.91 1.20
C LYS A 362 -54.18 -8.31 1.77
N GLU A 363 -53.14 -9.08 2.06
CA GLU A 363 -53.28 -10.39 2.72
C GLU A 363 -53.94 -10.27 4.10
N LEU A 364 -53.56 -9.26 4.88
CA LEU A 364 -54.16 -9.01 6.20
C LEU A 364 -55.64 -8.67 6.07
N HIS A 365 -56.00 -7.88 5.06
CA HIS A 365 -57.39 -7.51 4.77
C HIS A 365 -58.23 -8.71 4.34
N GLU A 366 -57.69 -9.58 3.47
CA GLU A 366 -58.35 -10.81 3.04
C GLU A 366 -58.54 -11.78 4.22
N ARG A 367 -57.53 -11.94 5.09
CA ARG A 367 -57.65 -12.74 6.31
C ARG A 367 -58.70 -12.16 7.26
N PHE A 368 -58.76 -10.85 7.42
CA PHE A 368 -59.76 -10.19 8.25
C PHE A 368 -61.19 -10.45 7.73
N GLU A 369 -61.41 -10.32 6.42
CA GLU A 369 -62.70 -10.60 5.81
C GLU A 369 -63.09 -12.10 5.90
N GLN A 370 -62.13 -13.02 5.76
CA GLN A 370 -62.37 -14.45 6.00
C GLN A 370 -62.77 -14.73 7.45
N LEU A 371 -62.02 -14.20 8.43
CA LEU A 371 -62.32 -14.33 9.85
C LEU A 371 -63.70 -13.76 10.18
N LYS A 372 -64.05 -12.60 9.62
CA LYS A 372 -65.36 -11.96 9.80
C LYS A 372 -66.50 -12.80 9.25
N ARG A 373 -66.33 -13.47 8.10
CA ARG A 373 -67.33 -14.41 7.55
C ARG A 373 -67.49 -15.63 8.44
N MET A 374 -66.39 -16.27 8.87
CA MET A 374 -66.45 -17.41 9.78
C MET A 374 -67.16 -17.03 11.07
N HIS A 375 -66.85 -15.86 11.64
CA HIS A 375 -67.49 -15.41 12.87
C HIS A 375 -69.00 -15.11 12.68
N GLN A 376 -69.42 -14.60 11.51
CA GLN A 376 -70.84 -14.44 11.19
C GLN A 376 -71.56 -15.78 11.05
N GLU A 377 -70.91 -16.78 10.45
CA GLU A 377 -71.46 -18.13 10.30
C GLU A 377 -71.54 -18.87 11.65
N GLU A 378 -70.50 -18.79 12.48
CA GLU A 378 -70.54 -19.28 13.86
C GLU A 378 -71.64 -18.62 14.67
N LYS A 379 -71.81 -17.29 14.54
CA LYS A 379 -72.89 -16.56 15.22
C LYS A 379 -74.26 -17.05 14.78
N LYS A 380 -74.48 -17.27 13.47
CA LYS A 380 -75.74 -17.85 12.96
C LYS A 380 -75.98 -19.26 13.49
N ASN A 381 -74.96 -20.12 13.47
CA ASN A 381 -75.07 -21.47 14.01
C ASN A 381 -75.37 -21.49 15.51
N LEU A 382 -74.78 -20.55 16.28
CA LEU A 382 -75.09 -20.38 17.70
C LEU A 382 -76.51 -19.85 17.93
N GLU A 383 -77.00 -18.94 17.09
CA GLU A 383 -78.38 -18.45 17.14
C GLU A 383 -79.39 -19.55 16.78
N GLU A 384 -79.11 -20.39 15.78
CA GLU A 384 -79.95 -21.55 15.44
C GLU A 384 -79.99 -22.57 16.57
N LYS A 385 -78.83 -22.98 17.11
CA LYS A 385 -78.77 -23.86 18.29
C LYS A 385 -79.50 -23.28 19.49
N ARG A 386 -79.41 -21.97 19.70
CA ARG A 386 -80.17 -21.28 20.76
C ARG A 386 -81.68 -21.36 20.50
N ARG A 387 -82.13 -21.16 19.26
CA ARG A 387 -83.55 -21.28 18.89
C ARG A 387 -84.06 -22.70 19.10
N GLU A 388 -83.30 -23.71 18.68
CA GLU A 388 -83.62 -25.13 18.90
C GLU A 388 -83.75 -25.44 20.40
N LEU A 389 -82.79 -24.99 21.22
CA LEU A 389 -82.86 -25.15 22.67
C LEU A 389 -84.06 -24.41 23.29
N GLU A 390 -84.42 -23.21 22.80
CA GLU A 390 -85.62 -22.48 23.23
C GLU A 390 -86.91 -23.21 22.82
N GLU A 391 -86.95 -23.82 21.62
CA GLU A 391 -88.07 -24.64 21.15
C GLU A 391 -88.21 -25.94 21.96
N GLU A 392 -87.10 -26.62 22.24
CA GLU A 392 -87.05 -27.80 23.12
C GLU A 392 -87.47 -27.44 24.54
N MET A 393 -86.98 -26.32 25.08
CA MET A 393 -87.38 -25.82 26.39
C MET A 393 -88.88 -25.49 26.42
N ASN A 394 -89.42 -24.85 25.38
CA ASN A 394 -90.85 -24.57 25.27
C ASN A 394 -91.69 -25.85 25.11
N ALA A 395 -91.21 -26.84 24.36
CA ALA A 395 -91.86 -28.15 24.23
C ALA A 395 -91.82 -28.94 25.54
N PHE A 396 -90.71 -28.88 26.27
CA PHE A 396 -90.56 -29.44 27.61
C PHE A 396 -91.51 -28.74 28.60
N ASN A 397 -91.60 -27.42 28.57
CA ASN A 397 -92.49 -26.66 29.44
C ASN A 397 -93.97 -26.93 29.12
N ARG A 398 -94.33 -27.07 27.83
CA ARG A 398 -95.67 -27.52 27.40
C ARG A 398 -95.98 -28.94 27.90
N ARG A 399 -95.03 -29.87 27.81
CA ARG A 399 -95.16 -31.22 28.39
C ARG A 399 -95.29 -31.18 29.91
N ARG A 400 -94.52 -30.32 30.60
CA ARG A 400 -94.60 -30.13 32.04
C ARG A 400 -95.96 -29.58 32.46
N VAL A 401 -96.46 -28.55 31.79
CA VAL A 401 -97.80 -27.97 32.04
C VAL A 401 -98.90 -28.99 31.74
N ALA A 402 -98.79 -29.78 30.66
CA ALA A 402 -99.74 -30.85 30.36
C ALA A 402 -99.73 -31.96 31.42
N ALA A 403 -98.55 -32.35 31.91
CA ALA A 403 -98.41 -33.30 33.02
C ALA A 403 -98.96 -32.72 34.34
N GLU A 404 -98.68 -31.46 34.66
CA GLU A 404 -99.24 -30.74 35.81
C GLU A 404 -100.78 -30.61 35.70
N THR A 405 -101.33 -30.43 34.50
CA THR A 405 -102.78 -30.36 34.26
C THR A 405 -103.45 -31.73 34.37
N LEU A 406 -102.80 -32.81 33.92
CA LEU A 406 -103.26 -34.19 34.13
C LEU A 406 -103.18 -34.60 35.61
N MET A 407 -102.16 -34.15 36.32
CA MET A 407 -102.04 -34.33 37.77
C MET A 407 -103.06 -33.46 38.53
N GLY A 408 -103.39 -32.28 38.00
CA GLY A 408 -104.44 -31.39 38.52
C GLY A 408 -105.87 -31.89 38.27
N GLN A 409 -106.14 -32.53 37.13
CA GLN A 409 -107.43 -33.17 36.82
C GLN A 409 -107.67 -34.45 37.63
N ALA A 410 -106.62 -35.08 38.17
CA ALA A 410 -106.76 -36.16 39.17
C ALA A 410 -106.99 -35.65 40.60
N LEU A 411 -106.90 -34.34 40.87
CA LEU A 411 -106.95 -33.75 42.22
C LEU A 411 -108.00 -32.65 42.41
N GLN A 412 -108.89 -32.39 41.44
CA GLN A 412 -110.05 -31.50 41.61
C GLN A 412 -111.38 -32.26 41.58
N GLY A 413 -111.47 -33.26 42.46
CA GLY A 413 -112.71 -33.82 42.98
C GLY A 413 -112.79 -33.65 44.49
N CYS A 414 -112.74 -32.42 45.02
CA CYS A 414 -113.39 -32.04 46.28
C CYS A 414 -113.24 -30.54 46.60
N SER A 415 -114.41 -29.90 46.68
CA SER A 415 -114.83 -28.70 47.42
C SER A 415 -113.90 -27.92 48.38
N GLN A 416 -114.00 -26.58 48.22
CA GLN A 416 -114.18 -25.50 49.22
C GLN A 416 -112.98 -24.97 50.07
N THR A 417 -112.55 -23.72 49.74
CA THR A 417 -112.40 -22.48 50.58
C THR A 417 -111.70 -22.49 51.97
N PRO A 418 -111.33 -21.33 52.58
CA PRO A 418 -110.62 -20.12 52.10
C PRO A 418 -109.52 -19.60 53.10
N PHE A 419 -108.83 -18.50 52.72
CA PHE A 419 -108.22 -17.43 53.56
C PHE A 419 -106.68 -17.25 53.69
N LYS A 420 -106.30 -15.98 53.39
CA LYS A 420 -105.42 -15.02 54.10
C LYS A 420 -103.88 -15.03 53.89
N LYS A 421 -103.50 -13.95 53.19
CA LYS A 421 -102.63 -12.83 53.62
C LYS A 421 -101.09 -12.96 53.63
N ASP A 422 -100.55 -11.87 53.07
CA ASP A 422 -99.39 -11.07 53.50
C ASP A 422 -97.98 -11.35 52.92
N LYS A 423 -97.53 -10.29 52.23
CA LYS A 423 -96.24 -9.59 52.36
C LYS A 423 -94.91 -10.21 51.89
N ASP A 424 -94.28 -9.38 51.07
CA ASP A 424 -92.99 -8.71 51.29
C ASP A 424 -91.82 -9.04 50.34
N LYS A 425 -91.32 -7.93 49.77
CA LYS A 425 -89.91 -7.53 49.57
C LYS A 425 -89.00 -8.24 48.55
N LYS A 426 -88.55 -7.38 47.62
CA LYS A 426 -87.15 -6.96 47.37
C LYS A 426 -86.07 -8.05 47.52
N LYS A 427 -85.27 -8.21 46.47
CA LYS A 427 -84.05 -7.39 46.27
C LYS A 427 -83.59 -7.45 44.83
#